data_AF-A0A8C7URQ0-F1
#
_entry.id   AF-A0A8C7URQ0-F1
#
_cell.length_a   1.000
_cell.length_b   1.000
_cell.length_c   1.000
_cell.angle_alpha   90.00
_cell.angle_beta   90.00
_cell.angle_gamma   90.00
#
_symmetry.space_group_name_H-M   'P 1'
#
loop_
_entity.id
_entity.type
_entity.pdbx_description
1 polymer ?
#
loop_
_entity_poly.entity_id
_entity_poly.type
_entity_poly.pdbx_seq_one_letter_code
_entity_poly.pdbx_strand_id
1 'polypeptide(L)'
;MVPPLRLVSAAIWQTIQQRHVMDYGMLEEFVTMVTEMVPELLNLRQRAQLILGLRARLVLELCRSKPITDLQTIQPHLDRIQTLTPLWGTQATDAEVGLSESNFLGLVQTLLKDPDEREHFFQDVFPVEFGPSYDAAIQNLMWQFLSRLEKLLPMSNFQQASSLLGDVPSVLEECVESVSHPQQLKTLLQYHRDLGPLDNHALCLPPVERVVIATEVEKEGKSMDVKEREEGMDSRSAECEKNKRSSVSEEEAEDADQVRARDAEYETVM
;
A
#
# COMPACT_ATOMS: atom_id res chain seq x y z
N MET A 1 9.28 11.50 13.49
CA MET A 1 8.02 12.09 13.00
C MET A 1 7.34 11.13 12.04
N VAL A 2 6.01 11.02 12.06
CA VAL A 2 5.27 10.16 11.12
C VAL A 2 5.12 10.90 9.78
N PRO A 3 5.46 10.27 8.63
CA PRO A 3 5.26 10.88 7.31
C PRO A 3 3.80 11.34 7.11
N PRO A 4 3.55 12.50 6.48
CA PRO A 4 2.19 13.02 6.28
C PRO A 4 1.22 12.01 5.65
N LEU A 5 1.68 11.24 4.67
CA LEU A 5 0.85 10.24 3.99
C LEU A 5 0.47 9.05 4.90
N ARG A 6 1.31 8.70 5.88
CA ARG A 6 0.92 7.70 6.90
C ARG A 6 -0.12 8.24 7.88
N LEU A 7 -0.05 9.53 8.22
CA LEU A 7 -1.10 10.17 9.02
C LEU A 7 -2.42 10.20 8.27
N VAL A 8 -2.40 10.56 6.98
CA VAL A 8 -3.59 10.51 6.12
C VAL A 8 -4.14 9.09 6.02
N SER A 9 -3.30 8.10 5.74
CA SER A 9 -3.71 6.69 5.64
C SER A 9 -4.33 6.19 6.95
N ALA A 10 -3.75 6.55 8.10
CA ALA A 10 -4.31 6.23 9.41
C ALA A 10 -5.66 6.92 9.66
N ALA A 11 -5.80 8.19 9.27
CA ALA A 11 -7.06 8.92 9.39
C ALA A 11 -8.16 8.27 8.52
N ILE A 12 -7.87 7.96 7.26
CA ILE A 12 -8.78 7.25 6.34
C ILE A 12 -9.21 5.91 6.94
N TRP A 13 -8.25 5.14 7.46
CA TRP A 13 -8.55 3.86 8.09
C TRP A 13 -9.46 4.01 9.31
N GLN A 14 -9.24 5.02 10.16
CA GLN A 14 -10.10 5.31 11.30
C GLN A 14 -11.52 5.71 10.88
N THR A 15 -11.67 6.56 9.85
CA THR A 15 -12.98 6.94 9.29
C THR A 15 -13.80 5.71 8.86
N ILE A 16 -13.13 4.75 8.22
CA ILE A 16 -13.74 3.50 7.76
C ILE A 16 -14.09 2.57 8.94
N GLN A 17 -13.20 2.43 9.93
CA GLN A 17 -13.43 1.59 11.11
C GLN A 17 -14.59 2.10 11.97
N GLN A 18 -14.65 3.41 12.18
CA GLN A 18 -15.70 4.07 12.98
C GLN A 18 -17.00 4.27 12.19
N ARG A 19 -17.02 3.90 10.89
CA ARG A 19 -18.17 4.06 9.99
C ARG A 19 -18.69 5.50 9.96
N HIS A 20 -17.78 6.46 9.87
CA HIS A 20 -18.12 7.86 9.58
C HIS A 20 -18.51 8.01 8.12
N VAL A 21 -19.70 7.47 7.79
CA VAL A 21 -20.19 7.35 6.41
C VAL A 21 -20.31 8.70 5.71
N MET A 22 -20.58 9.77 6.45
CA MET A 22 -20.66 11.14 5.91
C MET A 22 -19.36 11.60 5.23
N ASP A 23 -18.21 11.05 5.65
CA ASP A 23 -16.90 11.39 5.08
C ASP A 23 -16.54 10.52 3.86
N TYR A 24 -17.35 9.51 3.52
CA TYR A 24 -17.03 8.56 2.44
C TYR A 24 -16.94 9.24 1.07
N GLY A 25 -17.54 10.42 0.90
CA GLY A 25 -17.38 11.22 -0.31
C GLY A 25 -15.92 11.68 -0.51
N MET A 26 -15.29 12.18 0.55
CA MET A 26 -13.87 12.59 0.50
C MET A 26 -12.95 11.37 0.33
N LEU A 27 -13.30 10.24 0.94
CA LEU A 27 -12.53 9.00 0.78
C LEU A 27 -12.57 8.49 -0.67
N GLU A 28 -13.74 8.53 -1.33
CA GLU A 28 -13.84 8.19 -2.74
C GLU A 28 -12.97 9.10 -3.60
N GLU A 29 -13.02 10.41 -3.39
CA GLU A 29 -12.21 11.37 -4.16
C GLU A 29 -10.71 11.11 -4.00
N PHE A 30 -10.27 10.80 -2.77
CA PHE A 30 -8.90 10.41 -2.51
C PHE A 30 -8.50 9.13 -3.25
N VAL A 31 -9.32 8.08 -3.15
CA VAL A 31 -9.07 6.81 -3.86
C VAL A 31 -9.02 7.04 -5.37
N THR A 32 -9.95 7.81 -5.92
CA THR A 32 -10.01 8.14 -7.35
C THR A 32 -8.75 8.85 -7.80
N MET A 33 -8.35 9.93 -7.12
CA MET A 33 -7.13 10.69 -7.44
C MET A 33 -5.87 9.82 -7.39
N VAL A 34 -5.69 9.06 -6.31
CA VAL A 34 -4.49 8.24 -6.12
C VAL A 34 -4.42 7.10 -7.14
N THR A 35 -5.55 6.49 -7.49
CA THR A 35 -5.62 5.41 -8.49
C THR A 35 -5.57 5.91 -9.94
N GLU A 36 -5.79 7.21 -10.20
CA GLU A 36 -5.48 7.84 -11.48
C GLU A 36 -3.97 8.04 -11.66
N MET A 37 -3.27 8.41 -10.58
CA MET A 37 -1.83 8.62 -10.60
C MET A 37 -1.04 7.30 -10.57
N VAL A 38 -1.54 6.31 -9.82
CA VAL A 38 -0.92 5.00 -9.67
C VAL A 38 -1.97 3.89 -9.83
N PRO A 39 -2.35 3.55 -11.08
CA PRO A 39 -3.41 2.58 -11.36
C PRO A 39 -3.08 1.16 -10.89
N GLU A 40 -1.82 0.84 -10.61
CA GLU A 40 -1.37 -0.47 -10.15
C GLU A 40 -1.79 -0.77 -8.69
N LEU A 41 -2.26 0.25 -7.96
CA LEU A 41 -2.70 0.09 -6.58
C LEU A 41 -3.93 -0.81 -6.45
N LEU A 42 -4.86 -0.74 -7.39
CA LEU A 42 -6.07 -1.56 -7.42
C LEU A 42 -6.37 -1.94 -8.86
N ASN A 43 -6.77 -3.19 -9.09
CA ASN A 43 -7.28 -3.53 -10.41
C ASN A 43 -8.61 -2.80 -10.68
N LEU A 44 -9.01 -2.74 -11.95
CA LEU A 44 -10.20 -1.97 -12.37
C LEU A 44 -11.46 -2.36 -11.58
N ARG A 45 -11.67 -3.66 -11.33
CA ARG A 45 -12.81 -4.17 -10.56
C ARG A 45 -12.77 -3.73 -9.09
N GLN A 46 -11.63 -3.90 -8.43
CA GLN A 46 -11.43 -3.47 -7.03
C GLN A 46 -11.62 -1.96 -6.88
N ARG A 47 -11.06 -1.19 -7.81
CA ARG A 47 -11.21 0.27 -7.86
C ARG A 47 -12.68 0.66 -8.00
N ALA A 48 -13.39 0.09 -8.98
CA ALA A 48 -14.81 0.36 -9.19
C ALA A 48 -15.66 0.00 -7.95
N GLN A 49 -15.45 -1.20 -7.40
CA GLN A 49 -16.17 -1.67 -6.21
C GLN A 49 -15.93 -0.77 -4.99
N LEU A 50 -14.71 -0.29 -4.77
CA LEU A 50 -14.40 0.59 -3.65
C LEU A 50 -15.05 1.96 -3.82
N ILE A 51 -14.85 2.61 -4.97
CA ILE A 51 -15.36 3.95 -5.26
C ILE A 51 -16.90 3.95 -5.23
N LEU A 52 -17.54 3.05 -5.96
CA LEU A 52 -19.00 2.93 -5.98
C LEU A 52 -19.54 2.47 -4.64
N GLY A 53 -18.82 1.57 -3.96
CA GLY A 53 -19.18 1.06 -2.65
C GLY A 53 -19.34 2.18 -1.62
N LEU A 54 -18.33 3.05 -1.55
CA LEU A 54 -18.29 4.23 -0.69
C LEU A 54 -19.42 5.21 -1.03
N ARG A 55 -19.62 5.53 -2.31
CA ARG A 55 -20.65 6.49 -2.74
C ARG A 55 -22.06 5.97 -2.53
N ALA A 56 -22.34 4.72 -2.86
CA ALA A 56 -23.65 4.11 -2.61
C ALA A 56 -23.97 4.08 -1.11
N ARG A 57 -22.99 3.75 -0.25
CA ARG A 57 -23.18 3.76 1.20
C ARG A 57 -23.51 5.14 1.75
N LEU A 58 -22.83 6.18 1.24
CA LEU A 58 -23.11 7.58 1.57
C LEU A 58 -24.53 7.99 1.16
N VAL A 59 -24.93 7.69 -0.09
CA VAL A 59 -26.28 8.01 -0.59
C VAL A 59 -27.36 7.35 0.27
N LEU A 60 -27.20 6.07 0.59
CA LEU A 60 -28.15 5.35 1.45
C LEU A 60 -28.21 5.95 2.87
N GLU A 61 -27.08 6.42 3.40
CA GLU A 61 -27.05 7.08 4.70
C GLU A 61 -27.78 8.44 4.68
N LEU A 62 -27.63 9.22 3.61
CA LEU A 62 -28.39 10.45 3.40
C LEU A 62 -29.90 10.19 3.32
N CYS A 63 -30.31 9.15 2.60
CA CYS A 63 -31.71 8.70 2.54
C CYS A 63 -32.28 8.27 3.90
N ARG A 64 -31.43 7.80 4.81
CA ARG A 64 -31.82 7.34 6.16
C ARG A 64 -31.91 8.48 7.19
N SER A 65 -31.15 9.55 6.99
CA SER A 65 -31.00 10.65 7.96
C SER A 65 -32.32 11.40 8.24
N LYS A 66 -32.44 11.99 9.45
CA LYS A 66 -33.60 12.81 9.87
C LYS A 66 -33.12 14.19 10.35
N PRO A 67 -33.61 15.32 9.78
CA PRO A 67 -34.55 15.41 8.65
C PRO A 67 -33.92 14.87 7.36
N ILE A 68 -34.76 14.33 6.48
CA ILE A 68 -34.33 13.75 5.21
C ILE A 68 -33.59 14.83 4.42
N THR A 69 -32.39 14.51 3.95
CA THR A 69 -31.64 15.41 3.08
C THR A 69 -32.40 15.54 1.76
N ASP A 70 -32.57 16.77 1.30
CA ASP A 70 -33.32 17.08 0.09
C ASP A 70 -32.67 16.44 -1.16
N LEU A 71 -33.47 16.21 -2.20
CA LEU A 71 -32.95 15.62 -3.44
C LEU A 71 -31.77 16.41 -4.03
N GLN A 72 -31.70 17.73 -3.77
CA GLN A 72 -30.62 18.59 -4.27
C GLN A 72 -29.25 18.29 -3.64
N THR A 73 -29.19 17.80 -2.41
CA THR A 73 -27.93 17.40 -1.77
C THR A 73 -27.51 15.98 -2.14
N ILE A 74 -28.47 15.12 -2.50
CA ILE A 74 -28.19 13.75 -2.94
C ILE A 74 -27.81 13.70 -4.43
N GLN A 75 -28.36 14.59 -5.26
CA GLN A 75 -28.16 14.62 -6.71
C GLN A 75 -26.68 14.61 -7.14
N PRO A 76 -25.77 15.43 -6.57
CA PRO A 76 -24.36 15.40 -6.95
C PRO A 76 -23.69 14.04 -6.73
N HIS A 77 -24.12 13.29 -5.71
CA HIS A 77 -23.61 11.95 -5.44
C HIS A 77 -24.15 10.92 -6.44
N LEU A 78 -25.41 11.07 -6.88
CA LEU A 78 -25.99 10.24 -7.93
C LEU A 78 -25.33 10.50 -9.28
N ASP A 79 -25.13 11.77 -9.64
CA ASP A 79 -24.42 12.14 -10.87
C ASP A 79 -22.99 11.57 -10.85
N ARG A 80 -22.32 11.63 -9.69
CA ARG A 80 -21.00 11.03 -9.51
C ARG A 80 -21.03 9.51 -9.74
N ILE A 81 -21.99 8.79 -9.17
CA ILE A 81 -22.17 7.35 -9.43
C ILE A 81 -22.33 7.09 -10.94
N GLN A 82 -23.14 7.90 -11.63
CA GLN A 82 -23.34 7.77 -13.08
C GLN A 82 -22.05 7.97 -13.88
N THR A 83 -21.24 8.96 -13.51
CA THR A 83 -19.93 9.19 -14.17
C THR A 83 -18.95 8.04 -13.94
N LEU A 84 -19.11 7.29 -12.84
CA LEU A 84 -18.25 6.19 -12.45
C LEU A 84 -18.75 4.84 -12.98
N THR A 85 -20.01 4.72 -13.39
CA THR A 85 -20.62 3.49 -13.95
C THR A 85 -19.84 2.88 -15.13
N PRO A 86 -19.22 3.63 -16.06
CA PRO A 86 -18.43 3.04 -17.14
C PRO A 86 -17.29 2.13 -16.65
N LEU A 87 -16.80 2.33 -15.42
CA LEU A 87 -15.82 1.45 -14.77
C LEU A 87 -16.36 0.04 -14.48
N TRP A 88 -17.70 -0.12 -14.41
CA TRP A 88 -18.40 -1.40 -14.24
C TRP A 88 -18.59 -2.14 -15.57
N GLY A 89 -18.87 -1.40 -16.65
CA GLY A 89 -19.36 -1.93 -17.92
C GLY A 89 -18.33 -2.68 -18.78
N THR A 90 -17.03 -2.62 -18.47
CA THR A 90 -15.99 -3.25 -19.31
C THR A 90 -15.77 -4.74 -19.01
N GLN A 91 -16.41 -5.32 -17.99
CA GLN A 91 -16.13 -6.71 -17.57
C GLN A 91 -17.33 -7.52 -17.07
N ALA A 92 -18.57 -7.05 -17.28
CA ALA A 92 -19.76 -7.87 -17.04
C ALA A 92 -19.92 -8.87 -18.19
N THR A 93 -19.21 -10.00 -18.11
CA THR A 93 -19.66 -11.23 -18.75
C THR A 93 -20.77 -11.83 -17.88
N ASP A 94 -21.88 -12.21 -18.53
CA ASP A 94 -23.10 -12.80 -17.97
C ASP A 94 -22.87 -13.66 -16.71
N ALA A 95 -23.46 -13.27 -15.57
CA ALA A 95 -24.08 -14.15 -14.56
C ALA A 95 -24.24 -13.51 -13.17
N GLU A 96 -23.51 -12.45 -12.82
CA GLU A 96 -23.69 -11.77 -11.53
C GLU A 96 -24.75 -10.68 -11.68
N VAL A 97 -25.91 -10.89 -11.04
CA VAL A 97 -26.96 -9.88 -10.83
C VAL A 97 -26.42 -8.82 -9.86
N GLY A 98 -25.45 -8.04 -10.32
CA GLY A 98 -25.01 -6.82 -9.66
C GLY A 98 -26.08 -5.75 -9.82
N LEU A 99 -26.21 -4.86 -8.84
CA LEU A 99 -27.05 -3.67 -8.93
C LEU A 99 -26.71 -2.90 -10.22
N SER A 100 -27.55 -3.03 -11.24
CA SER A 100 -27.45 -2.18 -12.42
C SER A 100 -27.61 -0.73 -11.98
N GLU A 101 -26.89 0.20 -12.60
CA GLU A 101 -26.99 1.65 -12.34
C GLU A 101 -28.44 2.13 -12.34
N SER A 102 -29.24 1.64 -13.29
CA SER A 102 -30.68 1.88 -13.39
C SER A 102 -31.46 1.42 -12.16
N ASN A 103 -31.04 0.32 -11.55
CA ASN A 103 -31.70 -0.28 -10.39
C ASN A 103 -31.37 0.52 -9.12
N PHE A 104 -30.11 0.96 -8.96
CA PHE A 104 -29.73 1.78 -7.81
C PHE A 104 -30.37 3.17 -7.86
N LEU A 105 -30.38 3.82 -9.02
CA LEU A 105 -31.05 5.12 -9.17
C LEU A 105 -32.56 5.01 -8.92
N GLY A 106 -33.20 3.96 -9.45
CA GLY A 106 -34.61 3.66 -9.19
C GLY A 106 -34.90 3.47 -7.70
N LEU A 107 -34.06 2.70 -7.01
CA LEU A 107 -34.14 2.51 -5.56
C LEU A 107 -34.08 3.84 -4.81
N VAL A 108 -33.06 4.67 -5.06
CA VAL A 108 -32.91 5.96 -4.36
C VAL A 108 -34.12 6.86 -4.58
N GLN A 109 -34.67 6.90 -5.80
CA GLN A 109 -35.88 7.67 -6.06
C GLN A 109 -37.09 7.15 -5.28
N THR A 110 -37.25 5.84 -5.15
CA THR A 110 -38.32 5.23 -4.34
C THR A 110 -38.17 5.60 -2.86
N LEU A 111 -36.96 5.47 -2.30
CA LEU A 111 -36.68 5.79 -0.89
C LEU A 111 -36.95 7.27 -0.54
N LEU A 112 -36.81 8.18 -1.50
CA LEU A 112 -37.06 9.61 -1.30
C LEU A 112 -38.52 10.00 -1.48
N LYS A 113 -39.28 9.27 -2.31
CA LYS A 113 -40.68 9.55 -2.61
C LYS A 113 -41.65 8.90 -1.62
N ASP A 114 -41.36 7.67 -1.22
CA ASP A 114 -42.27 6.83 -0.44
C ASP A 114 -41.67 6.52 0.96
N PRO A 115 -42.25 7.05 2.04
CA PRO A 115 -41.74 6.82 3.39
C PRO A 115 -41.94 5.37 3.88
N ASP A 116 -42.96 4.66 3.41
CA ASP A 116 -43.30 3.30 3.86
C ASP A 116 -42.36 2.29 3.20
N GLU A 117 -42.14 2.41 1.88
CA GLU A 117 -41.11 1.64 1.16
C GLU A 117 -39.71 1.89 1.73
N ARG A 118 -39.42 3.13 2.13
CA ARG A 118 -38.15 3.45 2.78
C ARG A 118 -38.01 2.74 4.11
N GLU A 119 -39.05 2.74 4.94
CA GLU A 119 -39.02 2.07 6.23
C GLU A 119 -38.82 0.55 6.05
N HIS A 120 -39.55 -0.06 5.12
CA HIS A 120 -39.38 -1.47 4.75
C HIS A 120 -37.95 -1.76 4.25
N PHE A 121 -37.42 -0.93 3.35
CA PHE A 121 -36.06 -1.11 2.84
C PHE A 121 -35.01 -1.08 3.97
N PHE A 122 -35.06 -0.10 4.87
CA PHE A 122 -34.05 -0.01 5.93
C PHE A 122 -34.20 -1.07 7.03
N GLN A 123 -35.39 -1.65 7.19
CA GLN A 123 -35.63 -2.73 8.15
C GLN A 123 -35.26 -4.10 7.58
N ASP A 124 -35.65 -4.40 6.35
CA ASP A 124 -35.62 -5.77 5.82
C ASP A 124 -34.55 -5.99 4.74
N VAL A 125 -34.31 -5.00 3.87
CA VAL A 125 -33.42 -5.14 2.71
C VAL A 125 -32.01 -4.67 3.02
N PHE A 126 -31.88 -3.48 3.59
CA PHE A 126 -30.61 -2.82 3.88
C PHE A 126 -29.66 -3.65 4.74
N PRO A 127 -30.10 -4.30 5.84
CA PRO A 127 -29.19 -5.11 6.67
C PRO A 127 -28.62 -6.34 5.94
N VAL A 128 -29.32 -6.83 4.92
CA VAL A 128 -28.93 -8.00 4.13
C VAL A 128 -28.01 -7.60 2.98
N GLU A 129 -28.40 -6.59 2.20
CA GLU A 129 -27.66 -6.19 0.99
C GLU A 129 -26.52 -5.18 1.27
N PHE A 130 -26.73 -4.26 2.22
CA PHE A 130 -25.82 -3.14 2.52
C PHE A 130 -25.34 -3.13 3.98
N GLY A 131 -25.49 -4.26 4.67
CA GLY A 131 -25.17 -4.43 6.07
C GLY A 131 -23.69 -4.79 6.33
N PRO A 132 -23.40 -5.60 7.37
CA PRO A 132 -22.04 -5.88 7.81
C PRO A 132 -21.12 -6.50 6.75
N SER A 133 -21.67 -7.34 5.85
CA SER A 133 -20.92 -7.96 4.75
C SER A 133 -20.43 -6.92 3.74
N TYR A 134 -21.30 -5.98 3.38
CA TYR A 134 -21.01 -4.87 2.50
C TYR A 134 -19.95 -3.93 3.11
N ASP A 135 -20.13 -3.56 4.38
CA ASP A 135 -19.17 -2.73 5.11
C ASP A 135 -17.79 -3.44 5.19
N ALA A 136 -17.76 -4.75 5.44
CA ALA A 136 -16.53 -5.53 5.46
C ALA A 136 -15.84 -5.59 4.09
N ALA A 137 -16.60 -5.64 3.00
CA ALA A 137 -16.05 -5.59 1.64
C ALA A 137 -15.35 -4.25 1.38
N ILE A 138 -15.98 -3.12 1.76
CA ILE A 138 -15.36 -1.78 1.69
C ILE A 138 -14.09 -1.72 2.55
N GLN A 139 -14.16 -2.21 3.79
CA GLN A 139 -13.01 -2.25 4.70
C GLN A 139 -11.83 -3.02 4.10
N ASN A 140 -12.09 -4.20 3.54
CA ASN A 140 -11.05 -5.03 2.93
C ASN A 140 -10.42 -4.38 1.69
N LEU A 141 -11.23 -3.75 0.84
CA LEU A 141 -10.74 -3.04 -0.34
C LEU A 141 -9.92 -1.80 0.06
N MET A 142 -10.39 -1.02 1.03
CA MET A 142 -9.64 0.13 1.55
C MET A 142 -8.32 -0.31 2.19
N TRP A 143 -8.34 -1.39 2.97
CA TRP A 143 -7.13 -1.94 3.58
C TRP A 143 -6.09 -2.31 2.53
N GLN A 144 -6.50 -3.03 1.48
CA GLN A 144 -5.61 -3.40 0.37
C GLN A 144 -5.04 -2.17 -0.33
N PHE A 145 -5.88 -1.17 -0.59
CA PHE A 145 -5.47 0.10 -1.18
C PHE A 145 -4.42 0.81 -0.33
N LEU A 146 -4.68 1.04 0.96
CA LEU A 146 -3.76 1.73 1.87
C LEU A 146 -2.46 0.93 2.07
N SER A 147 -2.55 -0.39 2.23
CA SER A 147 -1.38 -1.26 2.38
C SER A 147 -0.46 -1.24 1.17
N ARG A 148 -1.02 -1.08 -0.04
CA ARG A 148 -0.23 -0.94 -1.28
C ARG A 148 0.29 0.48 -1.44
N LEU A 149 -0.49 1.49 -1.08
CA LEU A 149 -0.07 2.89 -1.08
C LEU A 149 1.15 3.11 -0.17
N GLU A 150 1.17 2.50 1.01
CA GLU A 150 2.32 2.57 1.91
C GLU A 150 3.58 1.92 1.32
N LYS A 151 3.45 0.88 0.49
CA LYS A 151 4.59 0.22 -0.17
C LYS A 151 5.20 1.09 -1.27
N LEU A 152 4.44 2.03 -1.84
CA LEU A 152 4.97 3.02 -2.78
C LEU A 152 5.85 4.06 -2.10
N LEU A 153 5.78 4.16 -0.78
CA LEU A 153 6.63 5.03 0.02
C LEU A 153 7.76 4.20 0.61
N PRO A 154 8.89 4.02 -0.11
CA PRO A 154 10.07 3.53 0.57
C PRO A 154 10.32 4.43 1.78
N MET A 155 10.46 3.82 2.95
CA MET A 155 11.15 4.52 4.04
C MET A 155 12.55 4.77 3.50
N SER A 156 12.80 5.99 3.01
CA SER A 156 14.09 6.36 2.45
C SER A 156 15.15 6.00 3.47
N ASN A 157 15.89 4.93 3.19
CA ASN A 157 16.99 4.57 4.06
C ASN A 157 18.08 5.64 3.89
N PHE A 158 19.08 5.62 4.77
CA PHE A 158 20.16 6.62 4.71
C PHE A 158 20.79 6.74 3.32
N GLN A 159 20.92 5.63 2.58
CA GLN A 159 21.51 5.63 1.24
C GLN A 159 20.63 6.36 0.21
N GLN A 160 19.31 6.11 0.22
CA GLN A 160 18.36 6.78 -0.67
C GLN A 160 18.17 8.26 -0.33
N ALA A 161 18.21 8.61 0.96
CA ALA A 161 18.20 10.01 1.38
C ALA A 161 19.48 10.72 0.93
N SER A 162 20.64 10.07 1.06
CA SER A 162 21.93 10.60 0.61
C SER A 162 21.99 10.81 -0.90
N SER A 163 21.43 9.90 -1.71
CA SER A 163 21.40 10.08 -3.16
C SER A 163 20.52 11.27 -3.56
N LEU A 164 19.34 11.40 -2.96
CA LEU A 164 18.42 12.52 -3.22
C LEU A 164 19.03 13.88 -2.85
N LEU A 165 19.77 13.94 -1.74
CA LEU A 165 20.50 15.14 -1.30
C LEU A 165 21.69 15.46 -2.20
N GLY A 166 22.29 14.45 -2.85
CA GLY A 166 23.34 14.64 -3.86
C GLY A 166 22.81 15.30 -5.13
N ASP A 167 21.56 15.02 -5.49
CA ASP A 167 20.90 15.59 -6.68
C ASP A 167 20.42 17.04 -6.45
N VAL A 168 20.34 17.51 -5.20
CA VAL A 168 19.89 18.87 -4.84
C VAL A 168 20.80 19.50 -3.77
N PRO A 169 21.95 20.09 -4.17
CA PRO A 169 22.96 20.63 -3.24
C PRO A 169 22.45 21.71 -2.29
N SER A 170 21.46 22.51 -2.70
CA SER A 170 20.88 23.58 -1.87
C SER A 170 20.13 23.03 -0.64
N VAL A 171 19.53 21.85 -0.76
CA VAL A 171 18.83 21.19 0.37
C VAL A 171 19.84 20.60 1.36
N LEU A 172 21.02 20.20 0.88
CA LEU A 172 22.11 19.72 1.74
C LEU A 172 22.63 20.83 2.64
N GLU A 173 22.85 22.04 2.13
CA GLU A 173 23.29 23.20 2.93
C GLU A 173 22.29 23.52 4.05
N GLU A 174 20.99 23.55 3.74
CA GLU A 174 19.92 23.75 4.72
C GLU A 174 19.88 22.64 5.80
N CYS A 175 20.13 21.39 5.40
CA CYS A 175 20.24 20.25 6.33
C CYS A 175 21.45 20.41 7.27
N VAL A 176 22.60 20.84 6.75
CA VAL A 176 23.83 21.03 7.54
C VAL A 176 23.67 22.19 8.53
N GLU A 177 23.04 23.29 8.13
CA GLU A 177 22.71 24.40 9.03
C GLU A 177 21.73 23.98 10.13
N SER A 178 20.76 23.12 9.82
CA SER A 178 19.82 22.56 10.79
C SER A 178 20.50 21.67 11.83
N VAL A 179 21.48 20.86 11.42
CA VAL A 179 22.29 20.02 12.34
C VAL A 179 23.20 20.87 13.24
N SER A 180 23.59 22.05 12.78
CA SER A 180 24.40 23.01 13.56
C SER A 180 23.66 23.56 14.79
N HIS A 181 22.34 23.34 14.89
CA HIS A 181 21.49 23.75 16.01
C HIS A 181 20.83 22.53 16.70
N PRO A 182 21.60 21.75 17.50
CA PRO A 182 21.23 20.38 17.88
C PRO A 182 20.09 20.25 18.91
N GLN A 183 19.50 21.34 19.40
CA GLN A 183 18.47 21.27 20.45
C GLN A 183 17.18 20.60 19.97
N GLN A 184 16.78 20.85 18.72
CA GLN A 184 15.63 20.20 18.10
C GLN A 184 15.89 18.71 17.88
N LEU A 185 17.07 18.36 17.37
CA LEU A 185 17.51 16.97 17.19
C LEU A 185 17.56 16.22 18.53
N LYS A 186 18.09 16.84 19.58
CA LYS A 186 18.12 16.26 20.93
C LYS A 186 16.72 15.96 21.46
N THR A 187 15.78 16.90 21.30
CA THR A 187 14.39 16.73 21.72
C THR A 187 13.72 15.58 20.97
N LEU A 188 13.95 15.49 19.66
CA LEU A 188 13.42 14.43 18.81
C LEU A 188 14.00 13.05 19.19
N LEU A 189 15.31 12.95 19.44
CA LEU A 189 15.96 11.72 19.88
C LEU A 189 15.48 11.27 21.27
N GLN A 190 15.23 12.21 22.18
CA GLN A 190 14.68 11.91 23.50
C GLN A 190 13.24 11.38 23.40
N TYR A 191 12.39 12.06 22.64
CA TYR A 191 11.02 11.61 22.38
C TYR A 191 10.97 10.19 21.81
N HIS A 192 11.84 9.87 20.84
CA HIS A 192 11.90 8.53 20.24
C HIS A 192 12.48 7.47 21.18
N ARG A 193 13.40 7.83 22.09
CA ARG A 193 13.89 6.94 23.15
C ARG A 193 12.78 6.58 24.14
N ASP A 194 11.89 7.52 24.44
CA ASP A 194 10.81 7.32 25.42
C ASP A 194 9.63 6.51 24.85
N LEU A 195 9.48 6.45 23.52
CA LEU A 195 8.40 5.72 22.82
C LEU A 195 8.61 4.20 22.72
N GLY A 196 9.80 3.67 22.98
CA GLY A 196 10.04 2.23 22.99
C GLY A 196 11.49 1.84 23.30
N PRO A 197 11.73 0.66 23.90
CA PRO A 197 13.08 0.17 24.14
C PRO A 197 13.81 0.01 22.80
N LEU A 198 15.00 0.61 22.68
CA LEU A 198 15.94 0.26 21.61
C LEU A 198 16.24 -1.24 21.73
N ASP A 199 15.99 -1.99 20.67
CA ASP A 199 16.34 -3.41 20.62
C ASP A 199 17.87 -3.53 20.71
N ASN A 200 18.38 -3.91 21.88
CA ASN A 200 19.83 -3.93 22.20
C ASN A 200 20.61 -4.87 21.28
N HIS A 201 19.93 -5.80 20.59
CA HIS A 201 20.55 -6.71 19.62
C HIS A 201 20.97 -6.03 18.32
N ALA A 202 20.40 -4.86 17.96
CA ALA A 202 20.74 -4.12 16.74
C ALA A 202 21.93 -3.14 16.91
N LEU A 203 22.38 -2.88 18.14
CA LEU A 203 23.43 -1.91 18.46
C LEU A 203 24.76 -2.56 18.88
N CYS A 204 24.97 -3.83 18.58
CA CYS A 204 26.28 -4.46 18.77
C CYS A 204 27.31 -3.73 17.88
N LEU A 205 28.09 -2.84 18.50
CA LEU A 205 29.12 -2.09 17.80
C LEU A 205 30.20 -3.07 17.30
N PRO A 206 30.54 -3.05 16.00
CA PRO A 206 31.73 -3.75 15.53
C PRO A 206 32.99 -3.16 16.17
N PRO A 207 34.13 -3.88 16.13
CA PRO A 207 35.41 -3.38 16.62
C PRO A 207 35.74 -2.01 16.02
N VAL A 208 36.33 -1.11 16.83
CA VAL A 208 36.60 0.29 16.47
C VAL A 208 37.39 0.40 15.17
N GLU A 209 36.71 0.78 14.08
CA GLU A 209 37.37 1.30 12.88
C GLU A 209 37.88 2.71 13.20
N ARG A 210 39.21 2.85 13.27
CA ARG A 210 39.83 4.17 13.46
C ARG A 210 39.93 4.85 12.09
N VAL A 211 39.31 6.01 11.95
CA VAL A 211 39.57 6.90 10.82
C VAL A 211 41.01 7.38 10.93
N VAL A 212 41.91 6.83 10.11
CA VAL A 212 43.32 7.23 10.08
C VAL A 212 43.41 8.57 9.35
N ILE A 213 43.71 9.63 10.09
CA ILE A 213 44.11 10.90 9.49
C ILE A 213 45.55 10.70 9.00
N ALA A 214 45.73 10.55 7.69
CA ALA A 214 47.05 10.51 7.09
C ALA A 214 47.68 11.91 7.25
N THR A 215 48.49 12.10 8.29
CA THR A 215 49.40 13.24 8.34
C THR A 215 50.57 12.89 7.43
N GLU A 216 50.61 13.51 6.24
CA GLU A 216 51.77 13.44 5.35
C GLU A 216 53.00 13.95 6.13
N VAL A 217 53.89 13.03 6.49
CA VAL A 217 55.24 13.39 6.93
C VAL A 217 56.02 13.65 5.66
N GLU A 218 56.26 14.93 5.36
CA GLU A 218 57.29 15.34 4.41
C GLU A 218 58.62 14.68 4.82
N LYS A 219 59.12 13.78 3.97
CA LYS A 219 60.55 13.45 3.95
C LYS A 219 61.10 13.86 2.61
N GLU A 220 61.71 15.05 2.59
CA GLU A 220 62.84 15.37 1.71
C GLU A 220 63.84 14.21 1.73
N GLY A 221 64.21 13.71 0.54
CA GLY A 221 65.10 12.56 0.47
C GLY A 221 65.44 12.06 -0.93
N LYS A 222 65.86 12.96 -1.82
CA LYS A 222 66.88 12.78 -2.86
C LYS A 222 66.75 11.58 -3.85
N SER A 223 66.47 11.96 -5.10
CA SER A 223 66.70 11.22 -6.35
C SER A 223 68.05 10.47 -6.41
N MET A 224 68.02 9.22 -6.91
CA MET A 224 68.94 8.77 -7.97
C MET A 224 68.46 7.47 -8.64
N ASP A 225 68.56 7.48 -9.97
CA ASP A 225 68.16 6.48 -10.96
C ASP A 225 69.10 5.24 -11.01
N VAL A 226 68.47 4.07 -11.16
CA VAL A 226 68.80 2.89 -12.00
C VAL A 226 70.24 2.34 -12.06
N LYS A 227 70.40 1.04 -11.71
CA LYS A 227 70.95 -0.01 -12.62
C LYS A 227 70.61 -1.46 -12.23
N GLU A 228 70.46 -2.25 -13.28
CA GLU A 228 69.95 -3.61 -13.51
C GLU A 228 70.70 -4.84 -12.91
N ARG A 229 69.97 -5.99 -12.95
CA ARG A 229 70.39 -7.40 -13.22
C ARG A 229 71.23 -8.14 -12.15
N GLU A 230 71.15 -9.46 -11.91
CA GLU A 230 70.42 -10.63 -12.46
C GLU A 230 70.57 -11.83 -11.48
N GLU A 231 69.67 -12.82 -11.61
CA GLU A 231 69.79 -14.29 -11.36
C GLU A 231 69.98 -14.91 -9.95
N GLY A 232 69.22 -16.00 -9.70
CA GLY A 232 69.70 -17.11 -8.84
C GLY A 232 68.71 -17.98 -8.04
N MET A 233 67.93 -18.84 -8.71
CA MET A 233 67.71 -20.27 -8.40
C MET A 233 67.00 -20.78 -7.10
N ASP A 234 65.75 -21.25 -7.31
CA ASP A 234 65.12 -22.56 -6.97
C ASP A 234 65.27 -23.25 -5.59
N SER A 235 64.12 -23.65 -5.00
CA SER A 235 63.84 -25.05 -4.59
C SER A 235 62.45 -25.26 -3.95
N ARG A 236 61.62 -26.02 -4.67
CA ARG A 236 60.84 -27.23 -4.24
C ARG A 236 59.62 -27.17 -3.28
N SER A 237 58.55 -27.79 -3.82
CA SER A 237 57.56 -28.72 -3.22
C SER A 237 56.47 -28.13 -2.30
N ALA A 238 55.19 -28.50 -2.38
CA ALA A 238 54.54 -29.69 -2.93
C ALA A 238 53.08 -29.43 -3.37
N GLU A 239 52.62 -30.28 -4.30
CA GLU A 239 51.23 -30.54 -4.70
C GLU A 239 50.38 -31.20 -3.60
N CYS A 240 49.07 -30.92 -3.62
CA CYS A 240 47.90 -31.85 -3.52
C CYS A 240 46.70 -30.99 -3.06
N GLU A 241 45.74 -30.61 -3.91
CA GLU A 241 44.76 -31.41 -4.66
C GLU A 241 43.78 -32.21 -3.79
N LYS A 242 42.50 -32.15 -4.21
CA LYS A 242 41.31 -32.97 -3.86
C LYS A 242 40.39 -32.40 -2.77
N ASN A 243 39.24 -31.83 -3.18
CA ASN A 243 37.95 -32.51 -3.49
C ASN A 243 37.11 -32.67 -2.20
N LYS A 244 35.78 -32.65 -2.17
CA LYS A 244 34.64 -32.49 -3.10
C LYS A 244 33.39 -32.69 -2.22
N ARG A 245 32.20 -32.39 -2.78
CA ARG A 245 30.84 -32.84 -2.40
C ARG A 245 30.02 -31.68 -1.83
N SER A 246 29.15 -31.01 -2.59
CA SER A 246 27.96 -31.45 -3.33
C SER A 246 26.92 -32.16 -2.46
N SER A 247 25.82 -31.48 -2.18
CA SER A 247 24.51 -32.12 -2.06
C SER A 247 23.46 -31.16 -2.57
N VAL A 248 23.14 -31.33 -3.85
CA VAL A 248 21.79 -31.15 -4.38
C VAL A 248 20.91 -32.24 -3.74
N SER A 249 19.69 -31.87 -3.39
CA SER A 249 18.55 -32.79 -3.34
C SER A 249 17.34 -32.01 -3.81
N GLU A 250 17.06 -32.16 -5.11
CA GLU A 250 15.72 -32.07 -5.69
C GLU A 250 15.06 -33.46 -5.62
N GLU A 251 13.77 -33.46 -6.00
CA GLU A 251 12.84 -34.56 -6.30
C GLU A 251 11.89 -34.95 -5.15
N GLU A 252 10.62 -34.51 -5.19
CA GLU A 252 9.47 -34.97 -6.02
C GLU A 252 8.68 -36.04 -5.24
N ALA A 253 7.36 -36.28 -5.37
CA ALA A 253 6.18 -35.67 -5.97
C ALA A 253 4.95 -36.51 -5.49
N GLU A 254 3.74 -36.13 -5.95
CA GLU A 254 2.50 -36.95 -6.03
C GLU A 254 1.74 -37.23 -4.71
N ASP A 255 0.40 -37.30 -4.61
CA ASP A 255 -0.67 -37.58 -5.59
C ASP A 255 -2.03 -37.13 -5.00
N ALA A 256 -3.02 -37.02 -5.90
CA ALA A 256 -4.42 -37.48 -5.77
C ALA A 256 -5.49 -36.44 -6.14
N ASP A 257 -5.68 -36.32 -7.45
CA ASP A 257 -6.95 -36.02 -8.12
C ASP A 257 -7.96 -37.16 -7.90
N GLN A 258 -9.25 -36.84 -7.78
CA GLN A 258 -10.31 -37.82 -8.05
C GLN A 258 -11.59 -37.15 -8.57
N VAL A 259 -11.70 -37.18 -9.89
CA VAL A 259 -12.90 -37.02 -10.71
C VAL A 259 -13.98 -38.06 -10.34
N ARG A 260 -15.25 -37.64 -10.33
CA ARG A 260 -16.34 -38.51 -10.78
C ARG A 260 -17.48 -37.73 -11.43
N ALA A 261 -17.53 -37.83 -12.75
CA ALA A 261 -18.70 -37.57 -13.57
C ALA A 261 -19.82 -38.57 -13.23
N ARG A 262 -21.07 -38.10 -13.35
CA ARG A 262 -22.25 -38.94 -13.59
C ARG A 262 -23.23 -38.16 -14.45
N ASP A 263 -23.33 -38.58 -15.70
CA ASP A 263 -24.44 -38.30 -16.59
C ASP A 263 -25.72 -38.98 -16.06
N ALA A 264 -26.86 -38.32 -16.25
CA ALA A 264 -28.15 -38.97 -16.43
C ALA A 264 -29.06 -38.02 -17.22
N GLU A 265 -29.28 -38.39 -18.48
CA GLU A 265 -30.38 -37.95 -19.33
C GLU A 265 -31.73 -38.14 -18.63
N TYR A 266 -32.67 -37.20 -18.84
CA TYR A 266 -34.06 -37.54 -19.11
C TYR A 266 -34.68 -36.52 -20.06
N GLU A 267 -35.33 -37.10 -21.06
CA GLU A 267 -35.99 -36.49 -22.21
C GLU A 267 -37.52 -36.43 -21.96
N THR A 268 -38.16 -35.34 -22.40
CA THR A 268 -39.56 -35.16 -22.88
C THR A 268 -40.77 -35.53 -21.99
N VAL A 269 -41.75 -34.61 -21.92
CA VAL A 269 -43.19 -34.74 -22.31
C VAL A 269 -44.11 -33.88 -21.42
N MET A 270 -44.89 -33.01 -22.11
CA MET A 270 -46.10 -32.23 -21.73
C MET A 270 -45.92 -30.89 -21.02
#